data_AF-A0A9Q0EBT5-F1
#
_entry.id   AF-A0A9Q0EBT5-F1
#
_cell.length_a   1.000
_cell.length_b   1.000
_cell.length_c   1.000
_cell.angle_alpha   90.00
_cell.angle_beta   90.00
_cell.angle_gamma   90.00
#
_symmetry.space_group_name_H-M   'P 1'
#
loop_
_entity.id
_entity.type
_entity.pdbx_description
1 polymer ?
#
loop_
_entity_poly.entity_id
_entity_poly.type
_entity_poly.pdbx_seq_one_letter_code
_entity_poly.pdbx_strand_id
1 'polypeptide(L)'
;MSGHKRMRRQHQKQLISLENRLKAEMDQHRLRLQKELETHGNNSYEEMERLARRHAAQTDKEIKSSLLEENRIQLQVVSQQKKELSSFLENQKKDYRLCKDKTRDEVTQDAAIPKEEKQEHLSRHKETMQRSQAEEEARLLGQQRALYDRTCRALKRRSVVKRHQFEQEQIREELNKKRIQKEMEHALQIRQDESTQDLERRQLLLLQTLRTQLVRMQHQTELENQEEYDDRRQRELHRKHSLEQRQQPRTLKMLEVQIKKQFQDTCKVQNKQYKALRNHQMEVAPKGDHRLILKALKEEQTHKLALLAEQYQHSIHQMMASQTTKTKSQMESQHEREQQKLEQKISIRRAHLEEKVEEEQVLLQKDRSERIKQLLDRQERESDGFHSESSRLGFGSLGSVDFKEDHR
;
A
#
# COMPACT_ATOMS: atom_id res chain seq x y z
N MET A 1 -14.78 -35.89 -8.25
CA MET A 1 -15.61 -34.68 -8.02
C MET A 1 -15.57 -34.13 -6.57
N SER A 2 -15.50 -34.95 -5.51
CA SER A 2 -15.45 -34.44 -4.11
C SER A 2 -14.15 -33.68 -3.76
N GLY A 3 -12.99 -34.12 -4.29
CA GLY A 3 -11.67 -33.52 -4.01
C GLY A 3 -11.51 -32.08 -4.51
N HIS A 4 -11.83 -31.79 -5.78
CA HIS A 4 -11.68 -30.45 -6.36
C HIS A 4 -12.50 -29.39 -5.63
N LYS A 5 -13.75 -29.71 -5.23
CA LYS A 5 -14.61 -28.80 -4.45
C LYS A 5 -14.04 -28.53 -3.05
N ARG A 6 -13.41 -29.53 -2.43
CA ARG A 6 -12.72 -29.37 -1.13
C ARG A 6 -11.51 -28.46 -1.26
N MET A 7 -10.69 -28.65 -2.29
CA MET A 7 -9.54 -27.79 -2.59
C MET A 7 -9.96 -26.34 -2.81
N ARG A 8 -10.99 -26.06 -3.63
CA ARG A 8 -11.52 -24.70 -3.85
C ARG A 8 -11.94 -24.01 -2.55
N ARG A 9 -12.61 -24.74 -1.65
CA ARG A 9 -12.99 -24.22 -0.31
C ARG A 9 -11.77 -23.92 0.55
N GLN A 10 -10.72 -24.75 0.47
CA GLN A 10 -9.47 -24.52 1.19
C GLN A 10 -8.74 -23.28 0.65
N HIS A 11 -8.64 -23.11 -0.67
CA HIS A 11 -8.06 -21.92 -1.30
C HIS A 11 -8.79 -20.65 -0.87
N GLN A 12 -10.13 -20.66 -0.86
CA GLN A 12 -10.92 -19.53 -0.39
C GLN A 12 -10.66 -19.21 1.09
N LYS A 13 -10.56 -20.24 1.95
CA LYS A 13 -10.21 -20.04 3.37
C LYS A 13 -8.82 -19.43 3.55
N GLN A 14 -7.84 -19.85 2.75
CA GLN A 14 -6.48 -19.28 2.78
C GLN A 14 -6.47 -17.80 2.39
N LEU A 15 -7.22 -17.42 1.34
CA LEU A 15 -7.36 -16.02 0.92
C LEU A 15 -8.00 -15.16 2.02
N ILE A 16 -9.14 -15.59 2.57
CA ILE A 16 -9.81 -14.85 3.65
C ILE A 16 -8.91 -14.72 4.88
N SER A 17 -8.20 -15.79 5.24
CA SER A 17 -7.26 -15.75 6.37
C SER A 17 -6.13 -14.76 6.14
N LEU A 18 -5.58 -14.69 4.93
CA LEU A 18 -4.55 -13.72 4.59
C LEU A 18 -5.12 -12.30 4.61
N GLU A 19 -6.26 -12.04 3.96
CA GLU A 19 -6.90 -10.73 3.91
C GLU A 19 -7.20 -10.19 5.32
N ASN A 20 -7.69 -11.03 6.23
CA ASN A 20 -7.92 -10.63 7.63
C ASN A 20 -6.63 -10.30 8.37
N ARG A 21 -5.55 -11.06 8.14
CA ARG A 21 -4.24 -10.80 8.74
C ARG A 21 -3.66 -9.47 8.24
N LEU A 22 -3.73 -9.21 6.94
CA LEU A 22 -3.25 -7.97 6.33
C LEU A 22 -4.06 -6.76 6.84
N LYS A 23 -5.38 -6.92 7.00
CA LYS A 23 -6.24 -5.88 7.60
C LYS A 23 -5.82 -5.56 9.04
N ALA A 24 -5.61 -6.57 9.87
CA ALA A 24 -5.16 -6.38 11.25
C ALA A 24 -3.78 -5.70 11.33
N GLU A 25 -2.86 -6.05 10.43
CA GLU A 25 -1.55 -5.41 10.31
C GLU A 25 -1.66 -3.93 9.92
N MET A 26 -2.55 -3.58 8.97
CA MET A 26 -2.82 -2.19 8.60
C MET A 26 -3.41 -1.39 9.76
N ASP A 27 -4.34 -1.98 10.53
CA ASP A 27 -4.95 -1.31 11.68
C ASP A 27 -3.91 -1.08 12.80
N GLN A 28 -3.02 -2.04 13.04
CA GLN A 28 -1.89 -1.88 13.96
C GLN A 28 -0.88 -0.82 13.49
N HIS A 29 -0.63 -0.74 12.18
CA HIS A 29 0.22 0.30 11.59
C HIS A 29 -0.38 1.68 11.81
N ARG A 30 -1.66 1.88 11.46
CA ARG A 30 -2.38 3.15 11.70
C ARG A 30 -2.36 3.59 13.16
N LEU A 31 -2.58 2.66 14.09
CA LEU A 31 -2.53 2.95 15.52
C LEU A 31 -1.13 3.39 15.98
N ARG A 32 -0.07 2.80 15.42
CA ARG A 32 1.32 3.21 15.71
C ARG A 32 1.57 4.63 15.20
N LEU A 33 1.19 4.93 13.95
CA LEU A 33 1.36 6.26 13.37
C LEU A 33 0.60 7.34 14.15
N GLN A 34 -0.62 7.04 14.60
CA GLN A 34 -1.40 7.94 15.44
C GLN A 34 -0.69 8.26 16.77
N LYS A 35 -0.16 7.23 17.44
CA LYS A 35 0.60 7.42 18.70
C LYS A 35 1.85 8.24 18.51
N GLU A 36 2.55 8.06 17.38
CA GLU A 36 3.73 8.87 17.04
C GLU A 36 3.35 10.35 16.85
N LEU A 37 2.23 10.65 16.18
CA LEU A 37 1.72 12.02 16.01
C LEU A 37 1.32 12.64 17.34
N GLU A 38 0.60 11.91 18.19
CA GLU A 38 0.22 12.37 19.53
C GLU A 38 1.45 12.67 20.39
N THR A 39 2.45 11.78 20.35
CA THR A 39 3.71 11.96 21.09
C THR A 39 4.48 13.17 20.57
N HIS A 40 4.58 13.35 19.25
CA HIS A 40 5.22 14.51 18.65
C HIS A 40 4.51 15.82 19.04
N GLY A 41 3.17 15.83 18.98
CA GLY A 41 2.34 16.97 19.38
C GLY A 41 2.53 17.36 20.85
N ASN A 42 2.50 16.37 21.75
CA ASN A 42 2.73 16.60 23.19
C ASN A 42 4.14 17.16 23.46
N ASN A 43 5.17 16.58 22.85
CA ASN A 43 6.54 17.06 23.00
C ASN A 43 6.68 18.52 22.48
N SER A 44 6.07 18.82 21.33
CA SER A 44 6.10 20.16 20.73
C SER A 44 5.40 21.19 21.62
N TYR A 45 4.26 20.81 22.22
CA TYR A 45 3.53 21.65 23.17
C TYR A 45 4.37 21.93 24.42
N GLU A 46 4.95 20.89 25.04
CA GLU A 46 5.80 21.05 26.22
C GLU A 46 7.03 21.93 25.95
N GLU A 47 7.67 21.78 24.78
CA GLU A 47 8.80 22.62 24.40
C GLU A 47 8.42 24.10 24.24
N MET A 48 7.27 24.39 23.62
CA MET A 48 6.77 25.76 23.49
C MET A 48 6.41 26.36 24.84
N GLU A 49 5.82 25.56 25.74
CA GLU A 49 5.49 26.00 27.08
C GLU A 49 6.76 26.32 27.90
N ARG A 50 7.79 25.46 27.81
CA ARG A 50 9.09 25.71 28.46
C ARG A 50 9.75 26.98 27.93
N LEU A 51 9.70 27.22 26.61
CA LEU A 51 10.23 28.44 26.00
C LEU A 51 9.49 29.68 26.50
N ALA A 52 8.15 29.66 26.51
CA ALA A 52 7.33 30.77 27.00
C ALA A 52 7.62 31.08 28.48
N ARG A 53 7.76 30.05 29.33
CA ARG A 53 8.15 30.22 30.75
C ARG A 53 9.54 30.84 30.88
N ARG A 54 10.50 30.42 30.05
CA ARG A 54 11.85 31.01 30.02
C ARG A 54 11.82 32.48 29.60
N HIS A 55 11.05 32.81 28.56
CA HIS A 55 10.87 34.18 28.10
C HIS A 55 10.27 35.08 29.19
N ALA A 56 9.20 34.63 29.83
CA ALA A 56 8.58 35.36 30.94
C ALA A 56 9.57 35.61 32.09
N ALA A 57 10.32 34.60 32.52
CA ALA A 57 11.30 34.72 33.59
C ALA A 57 12.44 35.70 33.24
N GLN A 58 12.89 35.71 31.99
CA GLN A 58 13.96 36.60 31.53
C GLN A 58 13.45 38.05 31.40
N THR A 59 12.22 38.25 30.91
CA THR A 59 11.57 39.57 30.87
C THR A 59 11.42 40.15 32.28
N ASP A 60 10.96 39.36 33.26
CA ASP A 60 10.86 39.79 34.65
C ASP A 60 12.23 40.19 35.24
N LYS A 61 13.27 39.43 34.92
CA LYS A 61 14.64 39.72 35.36
C LYS A 61 15.14 41.04 34.76
N GLU A 62 14.88 41.29 33.49
CA GLU A 62 15.32 42.51 32.81
C GLU A 62 14.57 43.76 33.30
N ILE A 63 13.27 43.64 33.58
CA ILE A 63 12.46 44.70 34.20
C ILE A 63 13.02 45.07 35.58
N LYS A 64 13.31 44.07 36.42
CA LYS A 64 13.88 44.30 37.76
C LYS A 64 15.27 44.93 37.67
N SER A 65 16.13 44.42 36.77
CA SER A 65 17.48 44.97 36.54
C SER A 65 17.44 46.44 36.09
N SER A 66 16.58 46.75 35.12
CA SER A 66 16.38 48.12 34.63
C SER A 66 15.89 49.08 35.73
N LEU A 67 14.95 48.64 36.56
CA LEU A 67 14.43 49.45 37.67
C LEU A 67 15.50 49.72 38.73
N LEU A 68 16.35 48.72 39.02
CA LEU A 68 17.48 48.89 39.95
C LEU A 68 18.54 49.86 39.39
N GLU A 69 18.86 49.77 38.09
CA GLU A 69 19.77 50.71 37.41
C GLU A 69 19.19 52.14 37.43
N GLU A 70 17.90 52.30 37.14
CA GLU A 70 17.21 53.60 37.17
C GLU A 70 17.26 54.24 38.56
N ASN A 71 16.90 53.49 39.61
CA ASN A 71 16.94 53.98 40.99
C ASN A 71 18.35 54.37 41.43
N ARG A 72 19.37 53.57 41.06
CA ARG A 72 20.77 53.87 41.38
C ARG A 72 21.22 55.20 40.76
N ILE A 73 20.88 55.42 39.49
CA ILE A 73 21.29 56.64 38.79
C ILE A 73 20.51 57.85 39.31
N GLN A 74 19.20 57.71 39.59
CA GLN A 74 18.40 58.77 40.21
C GLN A 74 18.99 59.20 41.56
N LEU A 75 19.36 58.24 42.43
CA LEU A 75 20.02 58.52 43.70
C LEU A 75 21.36 59.25 43.53
N GLN A 76 22.16 58.85 42.53
CA GLN A 76 23.42 59.50 42.22
C GLN A 76 23.23 60.96 41.78
N VAL A 77 22.24 61.23 40.93
CA VAL A 77 21.90 62.59 40.47
C VAL A 77 21.45 63.46 41.64
N VAL A 78 20.53 62.96 42.49
CA VAL A 78 20.05 63.70 43.66
C VAL A 78 21.19 63.97 44.66
N SER A 79 22.05 62.98 44.89
CA SER A 79 23.22 63.17 45.76
C SER A 79 24.18 64.23 45.22
N GLN A 80 24.38 64.29 43.90
CA GLN A 80 25.23 65.29 43.26
C GLN A 80 24.60 66.69 43.37
N GLN A 81 23.29 66.83 43.10
CA GLN A 81 22.54 68.07 43.24
C GLN A 81 22.61 68.63 44.66
N LYS A 82 22.49 67.77 45.68
CA LYS A 82 22.62 68.17 47.08
C LYS A 82 24.01 68.71 47.41
N LYS A 83 25.07 68.09 46.88
CA LYS A 83 26.46 68.57 47.06
C LYS A 83 26.67 69.93 46.40
N GLU A 84 26.22 70.08 45.16
CA GLU A 84 26.29 71.34 44.42
C GLU A 84 25.52 72.46 45.11
N LEU A 85 24.30 72.19 45.57
CA LEU A 85 23.49 73.17 46.31
C LEU A 85 24.15 73.58 47.63
N SER A 86 24.72 72.62 48.36
CA SER A 86 25.43 72.91 49.62
C SER A 86 26.65 73.80 49.38
N SER A 87 27.46 73.48 48.36
CA SER A 87 28.62 74.29 47.97
C SER A 87 28.21 75.67 47.47
N PHE A 88 27.11 75.77 46.71
CA PHE A 88 26.58 77.03 46.21
C PHE A 88 26.14 77.95 47.36
N LEU A 89 25.36 77.43 48.31
CA LEU A 89 24.90 78.19 49.48
C LEU A 89 26.07 78.64 50.38
N GLU A 90 27.13 77.81 50.50
CA GLU A 90 28.32 78.20 51.24
C GLU A 90 29.08 79.36 50.56
N ASN A 91 29.23 79.31 49.24
CA ASN A 91 29.85 80.39 48.47
C ASN A 91 29.00 81.66 48.51
N GLN A 92 27.69 81.56 48.35
CA GLN A 92 26.77 82.69 48.45
C GLN A 92 26.88 83.40 49.81
N LYS A 93 27.03 82.66 50.92
CA LYS A 93 27.28 83.22 52.26
C LYS A 93 28.64 83.91 52.38
N LYS A 94 29.67 83.44 51.67
CA LYS A 94 30.99 84.09 51.64
C LYS A 94 30.93 85.40 50.84
N ASP A 95 30.34 85.36 49.65
CA ASP A 95 30.19 86.54 48.77
C ASP A 95 29.29 87.60 49.40
N TYR A 96 28.19 87.20 50.06
CA TYR A 96 27.33 88.12 50.81
C TYR A 96 28.12 88.90 51.86
N ARG A 97 28.99 88.22 52.62
CA ARG A 97 29.82 88.86 53.65
C ARG A 97 30.75 89.88 53.02
N LEU A 98 31.45 89.49 51.96
CA LEU A 98 32.39 90.36 51.25
C LEU A 98 31.72 91.59 50.62
N CYS A 99 30.61 91.40 49.89
CA CYS A 99 29.86 92.50 49.29
C CYS A 99 29.25 93.43 50.34
N LYS A 100 28.64 92.87 51.40
CA LYS A 100 28.09 93.66 52.51
C LYS A 100 29.15 94.52 53.19
N ASP A 101 30.35 93.99 53.42
CA ASP A 101 31.45 94.75 54.03
C ASP A 101 31.96 95.86 53.08
N LYS A 102 32.11 95.58 51.77
CA LYS A 102 32.47 96.58 50.76
C LYS A 102 31.47 97.74 50.67
N THR A 103 30.17 97.45 50.56
CA THR A 103 29.14 98.50 50.48
C THR A 103 29.06 99.29 51.78
N ARG A 104 29.26 98.65 52.94
CA ARG A 104 29.34 99.36 54.21
C ARG A 104 30.52 100.36 54.20
N ASP A 105 31.68 99.94 53.73
CA ASP A 105 32.88 100.77 53.70
C ASP A 105 32.74 101.92 52.67
N GLU A 106 32.18 101.67 51.48
CA GLU A 106 31.89 102.67 50.43
C GLU A 106 30.89 103.74 50.91
N VAL A 107 29.76 103.34 51.52
CA VAL A 107 28.74 104.27 52.06
C VAL A 107 29.27 105.06 53.26
N THR A 108 30.26 104.52 53.99
CA THR A 108 30.90 105.20 55.12
C THR A 108 31.91 106.26 54.65
N GLN A 109 32.63 106.02 53.56
CA GLN A 109 33.62 106.94 53.00
C GLN A 109 33.03 108.17 52.29
N ASP A 110 31.78 108.11 51.84
CA ASP A 110 31.14 109.21 51.13
C ASP A 110 30.58 110.27 52.10
N ALA A 111 31.31 111.35 52.34
CA ALA A 111 30.98 112.38 53.33
C ALA A 111 29.80 113.29 52.92
N ALA A 112 29.35 113.22 51.67
CA ALA A 112 28.33 114.11 51.10
C ALA A 112 26.87 113.67 51.32
N ILE A 113 26.64 112.47 51.85
CA ILE A 113 25.30 111.85 51.93
C ILE A 113 24.72 111.93 53.37
N PRO A 114 23.48 112.42 53.58
CA PRO A 114 22.80 112.45 54.89
C PRO A 114 22.66 111.07 55.57
N LYS A 115 22.61 111.03 56.91
CA LYS A 115 22.56 109.78 57.70
C LYS A 115 21.34 108.89 57.38
N GLU A 116 20.16 109.48 57.18
CA GLU A 116 18.93 108.75 56.82
C GLU A 116 19.02 108.12 55.42
N GLU A 117 19.59 108.83 54.45
CA GLU A 117 19.82 108.32 53.09
C GLU A 117 20.88 107.21 53.07
N LYS A 118 21.93 107.29 53.91
CA LYS A 118 22.91 106.21 54.06
C LYS A 118 22.30 104.92 54.61
N GLN A 119 21.40 105.03 55.58
CA GLN A 119 20.71 103.88 56.18
C GLN A 119 19.71 103.25 55.21
N GLU A 120 18.97 104.07 54.47
CA GLU A 120 18.07 103.60 53.43
C GLU A 120 18.84 102.94 52.27
N HIS A 121 19.97 103.51 51.85
CA HIS A 121 20.85 102.94 50.82
C HIS A 121 21.37 101.54 51.21
N LEU A 122 21.84 101.38 52.45
CA LEU A 122 22.28 100.08 52.97
C LEU A 122 21.13 99.06 53.05
N SER A 123 19.92 99.50 53.40
CA SER A 123 18.73 98.65 53.44
C SER A 123 18.30 98.19 52.03
N ARG A 124 18.18 99.12 51.08
CA ARG A 124 17.83 98.83 49.68
C ARG A 124 18.89 97.94 49.00
N HIS A 125 20.17 98.19 49.28
CA HIS A 125 21.25 97.34 48.76
C HIS A 125 21.19 95.93 49.35
N LYS A 126 20.94 95.79 50.65
CA LYS A 126 20.75 94.50 51.32
C LYS A 126 19.58 93.70 50.72
N GLU A 127 18.44 94.35 50.51
CA GLU A 127 17.25 93.73 49.91
C GLU A 127 17.52 93.30 48.46
N THR A 128 18.17 94.16 47.67
CA THR A 128 18.55 93.86 46.28
C THR A 128 19.52 92.66 46.22
N MET A 129 20.51 92.60 47.12
CA MET A 129 21.43 91.47 47.23
C MET A 129 20.72 90.18 47.63
N GLN A 130 19.80 90.23 48.59
CA GLN A 130 19.01 89.05 49.00
C GLN A 130 18.08 88.57 47.88
N ARG A 131 17.45 89.50 47.16
CA ARG A 131 16.61 89.18 46.00
C ARG A 131 17.42 88.54 44.87
N SER A 132 18.57 89.10 44.53
CA SER A 132 19.48 88.53 43.52
C SER A 132 19.98 87.13 43.95
N GLN A 133 20.29 86.93 45.22
CA GLN A 133 20.65 85.63 45.78
C GLN A 133 19.53 84.59 45.67
N ALA A 134 18.30 84.98 45.99
CA ALA A 134 17.13 84.12 45.85
C ALA A 134 16.82 83.80 44.38
N GLU A 135 17.00 84.76 43.47
CA GLU A 135 16.85 84.55 42.02
C GLU A 135 17.91 83.58 41.48
N GLU A 136 19.17 83.70 41.92
CA GLU A 136 20.26 82.78 41.53
C GLU A 136 20.09 81.37 42.13
N GLU A 137 19.62 81.25 43.38
CA GLU A 137 19.27 79.95 43.98
C GLU A 137 18.11 79.29 43.24
N ALA A 138 17.04 80.05 42.94
CA ALA A 138 15.91 79.56 42.15
C ALA A 138 16.36 79.11 40.75
N ARG A 139 17.31 79.83 40.14
CA ARG A 139 17.92 79.46 38.85
C ARG A 139 18.68 78.14 38.93
N LEU A 140 19.51 77.95 39.96
CA LEU A 140 20.23 76.69 40.18
C LEU A 140 19.26 75.52 40.39
N LEU A 141 18.25 75.68 41.25
CA LEU A 141 17.24 74.65 41.50
C LEU A 141 16.45 74.31 40.24
N GLY A 142 16.12 75.32 39.42
CA GLY A 142 15.49 75.15 38.12
C GLY A 142 16.36 74.33 37.16
N GLN A 143 17.66 74.64 37.08
CA GLN A 143 18.62 73.87 36.26
C GLN A 143 18.76 72.43 36.76
N GLN A 144 18.84 72.22 38.07
CA GLN A 144 18.91 70.88 38.68
C GLN A 144 17.66 70.06 38.35
N ARG A 145 16.45 70.63 38.47
CA ARG A 145 15.20 69.95 38.07
C ARG A 145 15.20 69.58 36.59
N ALA A 146 15.56 70.52 35.71
CA ALA A 146 15.61 70.28 34.28
C ALA A 146 16.61 69.16 33.90
N LEU A 147 17.77 69.12 34.55
CA LEU A 147 18.78 68.06 34.38
C LEU A 147 18.28 66.70 34.89
N TYR A 148 17.61 66.68 36.05
CA TYR A 148 17.01 65.45 36.59
C TYR A 148 15.97 64.88 35.62
N ASP A 149 15.05 65.71 35.15
CA ASP A 149 14.00 65.29 34.20
C ASP A 149 14.57 64.84 32.86
N ARG A 150 15.64 65.50 32.37
CA ARG A 150 16.33 65.08 31.14
C ARG A 150 17.00 63.72 31.33
N THR A 151 17.67 63.51 32.46
CA THR A 151 18.34 62.24 32.79
C THR A 151 17.33 61.11 32.94
N CYS A 152 16.26 61.30 33.70
CA CYS A 152 15.20 60.29 33.86
C CYS A 152 14.57 59.92 32.52
N ARG A 153 14.27 60.90 31.65
CA ARG A 153 13.77 60.63 30.30
C ARG A 153 14.77 59.86 29.44
N ALA A 154 16.06 60.17 29.53
CA ALA A 154 17.10 59.44 28.81
C ALA A 154 17.21 57.98 29.28
N LEU A 155 17.16 57.73 30.59
CA LEU A 155 17.19 56.39 31.17
C LEU A 155 15.96 55.56 30.75
N LYS A 156 14.76 56.13 30.88
CA LYS A 156 13.52 55.47 30.45
C LYS A 156 13.56 55.11 28.96
N ARG A 157 14.02 56.03 28.10
CA ARG A 157 14.22 55.74 26.67
C ARG A 157 15.18 54.58 26.45
N ARG A 158 16.34 54.57 27.13
CA ARG A 158 17.33 53.49 27.00
C ARG A 158 16.77 52.15 27.46
N SER A 159 16.04 52.10 28.58
CA SER A 159 15.40 50.88 29.07
C SER A 159 14.34 50.35 28.10
N VAL A 160 13.47 51.23 27.56
CA VAL A 160 12.47 50.84 26.55
C VAL A 160 13.12 50.29 25.29
N VAL A 161 14.19 50.92 24.79
CA VAL A 161 14.91 50.43 23.60
C VAL A 161 15.51 49.06 23.85
N LYS A 162 16.19 48.87 24.98
CA LYS A 162 16.74 47.55 25.36
C LYS A 162 15.65 46.49 25.49
N ARG A 163 14.53 46.82 26.13
CA ARG A 163 13.39 45.90 26.26
C ARG A 163 12.84 45.51 24.90
N HIS A 164 12.70 46.47 23.99
CA HIS A 164 12.22 46.19 22.64
C HIS A 164 13.19 45.31 21.84
N GLN A 165 14.50 45.54 21.94
CA GLN A 165 15.51 44.66 21.33
C GLN A 165 15.40 43.23 21.87
N PHE A 166 15.24 43.09 23.19
CA PHE A 166 15.07 41.80 23.84
C PHE A 166 13.77 41.08 23.43
N GLU A 167 12.65 41.80 23.36
CA GLU A 167 11.37 41.27 22.85
C GLU A 167 11.50 40.81 21.39
N GLN A 168 12.23 41.55 20.54
CA GLN A 168 12.51 41.13 19.16
C GLN A 168 13.32 39.84 19.09
N GLU A 169 14.33 39.68 19.95
CA GLU A 169 15.12 38.44 20.03
C GLU A 169 14.26 37.24 20.45
N GLN A 170 13.39 37.42 21.45
CA GLN A 170 12.43 36.38 21.88
C GLN A 170 11.48 35.98 20.76
N ILE A 171 10.92 36.95 20.02
CA ILE A 171 10.05 36.68 18.87
C ILE A 171 10.80 35.88 17.79
N ARG A 172 12.06 36.24 17.51
CA ARG A 172 12.90 35.49 16.54
C ARG A 172 13.14 34.06 17.01
N GLU A 173 13.42 33.85 18.30
CA GLU A 173 13.60 32.50 18.87
C GLU A 173 12.31 31.67 18.77
N GLU A 174 11.15 32.25 19.10
CA GLU A 174 9.83 31.60 18.97
C GLU A 174 9.51 31.23 17.53
N LEU A 175 9.76 32.15 16.57
CA LEU A 175 9.53 31.88 15.15
C LEU A 175 10.46 30.77 14.64
N ASN A 176 11.73 30.79 15.03
CA ASN A 176 12.68 29.75 14.65
C ASN A 176 12.28 28.39 15.22
N LYS A 177 11.81 28.34 16.48
CA LYS A 177 11.31 27.12 17.10
C LYS A 177 10.06 26.57 16.40
N LYS A 178 9.08 27.43 16.09
CA LYS A 178 7.90 27.05 15.31
C LYS A 178 8.26 26.55 13.91
N ARG A 179 9.26 27.17 13.26
CA ARG A 179 9.77 26.72 11.95
C ARG A 179 10.32 25.30 12.04
N ILE A 180 11.23 25.04 12.98
CA ILE A 180 11.83 23.71 13.19
C ILE A 180 10.74 22.67 13.52
N GLN A 181 9.75 23.03 14.34
CA GLN A 181 8.62 22.15 14.63
C GLN A 181 7.83 21.79 13.37
N LYS A 182 7.53 22.77 12.51
CA LYS A 182 6.85 22.52 11.23
C LYS A 182 7.67 21.65 10.29
N GLU A 183 8.98 21.91 10.18
CA GLU A 183 9.88 21.05 9.40
C GLU A 183 9.88 19.60 9.90
N MET A 184 9.86 19.41 11.23
CA MET A 184 9.81 18.07 11.81
C MET A 184 8.45 17.39 11.65
N GLU A 185 7.35 18.14 11.72
CA GLU A 185 5.99 17.64 11.39
C GLU A 185 5.92 17.15 9.94
N HIS A 186 6.44 17.93 8.98
CA HIS A 186 6.49 17.52 7.58
C HIS A 186 7.36 16.30 7.37
N ALA A 187 8.56 16.26 7.96
CA ALA A 187 9.45 15.09 7.87
C ALA A 187 8.81 13.85 8.50
N LEU A 188 8.06 14.01 9.60
CA LEU A 188 7.29 12.91 10.20
C LEU A 188 6.23 12.42 9.21
N GLN A 189 5.40 13.31 8.67
CA GLN A 189 4.32 12.95 7.75
C GLN A 189 4.84 12.22 6.51
N ILE A 190 5.92 12.68 5.89
CA ILE A 190 6.56 12.00 4.76
C ILE A 190 6.96 10.57 5.14
N ARG A 191 7.62 10.37 6.29
CA ARG A 191 8.00 9.02 6.75
C ARG A 191 6.79 8.14 7.03
N GLN A 192 5.71 8.70 7.57
CA GLN A 192 4.48 7.95 7.85
C GLN A 192 3.81 7.50 6.54
N ASP A 193 3.75 8.38 5.55
CA ASP A 193 3.22 8.09 4.22
C ASP A 193 4.07 7.03 3.52
N GLU A 194 5.40 7.20 3.46
CA GLU A 194 6.33 6.21 2.90
C GLU A 194 6.17 4.84 3.56
N SER A 195 6.14 4.80 4.90
CA SER A 195 5.96 3.53 5.62
C SER A 195 4.60 2.88 5.34
N THR A 196 3.56 3.67 5.10
CA THR A 196 2.22 3.16 4.76
C THR A 196 2.20 2.62 3.33
N GLN A 197 2.78 3.35 2.39
CA GLN A 197 2.89 2.91 0.99
C GLN A 197 3.71 1.61 0.88
N ASP A 198 4.81 1.50 1.61
CA ASP A 198 5.63 0.29 1.66
C ASP A 198 4.84 -0.91 2.19
N LEU A 199 4.05 -0.71 3.24
CA LEU A 199 3.19 -1.75 3.78
C LEU A 199 2.13 -2.16 2.74
N GLU A 200 1.40 -1.22 2.15
CA GLU A 200 0.40 -1.51 1.12
C GLU A 200 1.01 -2.28 -0.08
N ARG A 201 2.20 -1.89 -0.55
CA ARG A 201 2.92 -2.59 -1.62
C ARG A 201 3.29 -4.03 -1.23
N ARG A 202 3.81 -4.24 -0.02
CA ARG A 202 4.14 -5.59 0.50
C ARG A 202 2.89 -6.46 0.61
N GLN A 203 1.81 -5.92 1.14
CA GLN A 203 0.55 -6.65 1.30
C GLN A 203 -0.07 -7.01 -0.05
N LEU A 204 -0.05 -6.07 -1.01
CA LEU A 204 -0.50 -6.32 -2.38
C LEU A 204 0.32 -7.45 -3.03
N LEU A 205 1.64 -7.43 -2.88
CA LEU A 205 2.52 -8.48 -3.40
C LEU A 205 2.17 -9.84 -2.78
N LEU A 206 2.06 -9.94 -1.46
CA LEU A 206 1.72 -11.19 -0.77
C LEU A 206 0.39 -11.78 -1.26
N LEU A 207 -0.63 -10.93 -1.38
CA LEU A 207 -1.96 -11.34 -1.83
C LEU A 207 -1.95 -11.78 -3.30
N GLN A 208 -1.22 -11.08 -4.17
CA GLN A 208 -1.04 -11.45 -5.57
C GLN A 208 -0.28 -12.77 -5.74
N THR A 209 0.80 -12.97 -4.98
CA THR A 209 1.57 -14.21 -4.99
C THR A 209 0.71 -15.39 -4.56
N LEU A 210 -0.05 -15.25 -3.47
CA LEU A 210 -0.95 -16.32 -3.01
C LEU A 210 -2.04 -16.61 -4.04
N ARG A 211 -2.72 -15.58 -4.59
CA ARG A 211 -3.74 -15.78 -5.64
C ARG A 211 -3.18 -16.53 -6.85
N THR A 212 -2.01 -16.12 -7.34
CA THR A 212 -1.34 -16.76 -8.47
C THR A 212 -1.00 -18.22 -8.16
N GLN A 213 -0.48 -18.50 -6.97
CA GLN A 213 -0.16 -19.87 -6.55
C GLN A 213 -1.43 -20.74 -6.47
N LEU A 214 -2.53 -20.22 -5.90
CA LEU A 214 -3.77 -20.98 -5.76
C LEU A 214 -4.43 -21.27 -7.11
N VAL A 215 -4.40 -20.32 -8.04
CA VAL A 215 -4.90 -20.51 -9.42
C VAL A 215 -4.05 -21.56 -10.14
N ARG A 216 -2.71 -21.48 -10.06
CA ARG A 216 -1.82 -22.51 -10.64
C ARG A 216 -2.09 -23.90 -10.07
N MET A 217 -2.24 -24.04 -8.75
CA MET A 217 -2.57 -25.32 -8.12
C MET A 217 -3.95 -25.84 -8.57
N GLN A 218 -4.92 -24.94 -8.76
CA GLN A 218 -6.23 -25.29 -9.27
C GLN A 218 -6.14 -25.81 -10.71
N HIS A 219 -5.42 -25.11 -11.59
CA HIS A 219 -5.21 -25.51 -12.98
C HIS A 219 -4.51 -26.86 -13.07
N GLN A 220 -3.44 -27.06 -12.28
CA GLN A 220 -2.75 -28.34 -12.18
C GLN A 220 -3.70 -29.49 -11.79
N THR A 221 -4.56 -29.26 -10.78
CA THR A 221 -5.56 -30.24 -10.37
C THR A 221 -6.60 -30.51 -11.48
N GLU A 222 -7.01 -29.49 -12.24
CA GLU A 222 -7.95 -29.64 -13.36
C GLU A 222 -7.34 -30.48 -14.50
N LEU A 223 -6.06 -30.27 -14.81
CA LEU A 223 -5.30 -31.03 -15.81
C LEU A 223 -5.16 -32.50 -15.39
N GLU A 224 -4.70 -32.77 -14.17
CA GLU A 224 -4.56 -34.14 -13.63
C GLU A 224 -5.89 -34.91 -13.67
N ASN A 225 -6.99 -34.27 -13.28
CA ASN A 225 -8.32 -34.88 -13.34
C ASN A 225 -8.76 -35.21 -14.78
N GLN A 226 -8.37 -34.39 -15.76
CA GLN A 226 -8.67 -34.62 -17.16
C GLN A 226 -7.84 -35.78 -17.72
N GLU A 227 -6.54 -35.84 -17.41
CA GLU A 227 -5.66 -36.94 -17.79
C GLU A 227 -6.18 -38.28 -17.25
N GLU A 228 -6.55 -38.34 -15.96
CA GLU A 228 -7.15 -39.54 -15.37
C GLU A 228 -8.48 -39.94 -16.04
N TYR A 229 -9.26 -38.97 -16.51
CA TYR A 229 -10.49 -39.22 -17.24
C TYR A 229 -10.20 -39.79 -18.62
N ASP A 230 -9.27 -39.19 -19.37
CA ASP A 230 -8.85 -39.62 -20.70
C ASP A 230 -8.34 -41.08 -20.64
N ASP A 231 -7.44 -41.38 -19.69
CA ASP A 231 -6.88 -42.72 -19.48
C ASP A 231 -7.96 -43.77 -19.16
N ARG A 232 -8.98 -43.38 -18.40
CA ARG A 232 -10.12 -44.27 -18.11
C ARG A 232 -10.92 -44.54 -19.37
N ARG A 233 -11.22 -43.51 -20.17
CA ARG A 233 -11.95 -43.65 -21.44
C ARG A 233 -11.20 -44.51 -22.45
N GLN A 234 -9.88 -44.35 -22.56
CA GLN A 234 -9.03 -45.19 -23.40
C GLN A 234 -9.06 -46.65 -22.95
N ARG A 235 -8.90 -46.90 -21.63
CA ARG A 235 -8.98 -48.26 -21.07
C ARG A 235 -10.34 -48.92 -21.30
N GLU A 236 -11.44 -48.18 -21.16
CA GLU A 236 -12.79 -48.67 -21.46
C GLU A 236 -12.94 -49.06 -22.93
N LEU A 237 -12.43 -48.23 -23.85
CA LEU A 237 -12.46 -48.51 -25.28
C LEU A 237 -11.64 -49.77 -25.63
N HIS A 238 -10.41 -49.88 -25.11
CA HIS A 238 -9.59 -51.09 -25.29
C HIS A 238 -10.26 -52.35 -24.73
N ARG A 239 -10.91 -52.25 -23.55
CA ARG A 239 -11.67 -53.37 -22.97
C ARG A 239 -12.84 -53.79 -23.85
N LYS A 240 -13.59 -52.82 -24.40
CA LYS A 240 -14.70 -53.09 -25.33
C LYS A 240 -14.20 -53.87 -26.56
N HIS A 241 -13.14 -53.40 -27.21
CA HIS A 241 -12.58 -54.09 -28.39
C HIS A 241 -12.04 -55.48 -28.05
N SER A 242 -11.35 -55.60 -26.92
CA SER A 242 -10.84 -56.90 -26.44
C SER A 242 -11.96 -57.92 -26.21
N LEU A 243 -13.12 -57.47 -25.70
CA LEU A 243 -14.29 -58.32 -25.51
C LEU A 243 -14.93 -58.72 -26.83
N GLU A 244 -15.08 -57.78 -27.77
CA GLU A 244 -15.63 -58.05 -29.10
C GLU A 244 -14.76 -59.05 -29.89
N GLN A 245 -13.44 -58.89 -29.86
CA GLN A 245 -12.49 -59.82 -30.49
C GLN A 245 -12.58 -61.24 -29.89
N ARG A 246 -12.77 -61.35 -28.57
CA ARG A 246 -12.98 -62.65 -27.89
C ARG A 246 -14.31 -63.31 -28.24
N GLN A 247 -15.34 -62.54 -28.58
CA GLN A 247 -16.65 -63.08 -28.96
C GLN A 247 -16.69 -63.57 -30.41
N GLN A 248 -15.86 -63.01 -31.30
CA GLN A 248 -15.84 -63.33 -32.73
C GLN A 248 -15.77 -64.84 -33.07
N PRO A 249 -14.91 -65.67 -32.44
CA PRO A 249 -14.88 -67.11 -32.74
C PRO A 249 -16.17 -67.84 -32.37
N ARG A 250 -16.92 -67.37 -31.37
CA ARG A 250 -18.21 -67.96 -30.99
C ARG A 250 -19.26 -67.73 -32.08
N THR A 251 -19.28 -66.54 -32.65
CA THR A 251 -20.18 -66.18 -33.76
C THR A 251 -19.89 -67.02 -35.01
N LEU A 252 -18.62 -67.21 -35.36
CA LEU A 252 -18.22 -68.05 -36.49
C LEU A 252 -18.59 -69.53 -36.27
N LYS A 253 -18.41 -70.06 -35.06
CA LYS A 253 -18.83 -71.42 -34.70
C LYS A 253 -20.33 -71.64 -34.84
N MET A 254 -21.17 -70.65 -34.52
CA MET A 254 -22.63 -70.77 -34.73
C MET A 254 -22.96 -70.92 -36.22
N LEU A 255 -22.28 -70.17 -37.08
CA LEU A 255 -22.48 -70.22 -38.54
C LEU A 255 -22.00 -71.56 -39.12
N GLU A 256 -20.87 -72.08 -38.63
CA GLU A 256 -20.36 -73.42 -38.97
C GLU A 256 -21.36 -74.53 -38.61
N VAL A 257 -21.97 -74.46 -37.42
CA VAL A 257 -22.99 -75.43 -36.98
C VAL A 257 -24.23 -75.38 -37.86
N GLN A 258 -24.65 -74.20 -38.33
CA GLN A 258 -25.78 -74.07 -39.25
C GLN A 258 -25.51 -74.76 -40.59
N ILE A 259 -24.32 -74.60 -41.18
CA ILE A 259 -23.97 -75.27 -42.44
C ILE A 259 -23.87 -76.79 -42.25
N LYS A 260 -23.30 -77.24 -41.12
CA LYS A 260 -23.27 -78.67 -40.76
C LYS A 260 -24.68 -79.26 -40.63
N LYS A 261 -25.64 -78.50 -40.08
CA LYS A 261 -27.05 -78.91 -40.03
C LYS A 261 -27.66 -79.02 -41.43
N GLN A 262 -27.42 -78.05 -42.30
CA GLN A 262 -27.86 -78.11 -43.70
C GLN A 262 -27.29 -79.34 -44.42
N PHE A 263 -26.01 -79.66 -44.23
CA PHE A 263 -25.39 -80.87 -44.77
C PHE A 263 -26.10 -82.15 -44.29
N GLN A 264 -26.39 -82.24 -42.99
CA GLN A 264 -27.12 -83.39 -42.43
C GLN A 264 -28.50 -83.55 -43.05
N ASP A 265 -29.23 -82.46 -43.25
CA ASP A 265 -30.56 -82.51 -43.86
C ASP A 265 -30.50 -82.89 -45.35
N THR A 266 -29.51 -82.40 -46.10
CA THR A 266 -29.24 -82.85 -47.47
C THR A 266 -28.92 -84.34 -47.54
N CYS A 267 -28.10 -84.85 -46.62
CA CYS A 267 -27.80 -86.29 -46.53
C CYS A 267 -29.04 -87.14 -46.23
N LYS A 268 -29.98 -86.66 -45.39
CA LYS A 268 -31.25 -87.35 -45.14
C LYS A 268 -32.10 -87.43 -46.41
N VAL A 269 -32.15 -86.35 -47.19
CA VAL A 269 -32.89 -86.33 -48.47
C VAL A 269 -32.27 -87.32 -49.47
N GLN A 270 -30.95 -87.30 -49.63
CA GLN A 270 -30.22 -88.24 -50.50
C GLN A 270 -30.45 -89.70 -50.09
N ASN A 271 -30.47 -89.99 -48.78
CA ASN A 271 -30.78 -91.33 -48.29
C ASN A 271 -32.23 -91.76 -48.59
N LYS A 272 -33.20 -90.84 -48.53
CA LYS A 272 -34.58 -91.14 -48.94
C LYS A 272 -34.66 -91.42 -50.44
N GLN A 273 -33.99 -90.61 -51.26
CA GLN A 273 -33.92 -90.79 -52.72
C GLN A 273 -33.25 -92.12 -53.10
N TYR A 274 -32.13 -92.47 -52.45
CA TYR A 274 -31.46 -93.76 -52.63
C TYR A 274 -32.40 -94.93 -52.32
N LYS A 275 -33.13 -94.88 -51.19
CA LYS A 275 -34.09 -95.94 -50.83
C LYS A 275 -35.19 -96.10 -51.89
N ALA A 276 -35.73 -94.98 -52.38
CA ALA A 276 -36.75 -94.99 -53.43
C ALA A 276 -36.20 -95.57 -54.75
N LEU A 277 -35.02 -95.11 -55.19
CA LEU A 277 -34.35 -95.60 -56.40
C LEU A 277 -33.99 -97.08 -56.29
N ARG A 278 -33.49 -97.51 -55.13
CA ARG A 278 -33.19 -98.92 -54.84
C ARG A 278 -34.46 -99.76 -54.95
N ASN A 279 -35.56 -99.35 -54.32
CA ASN A 279 -36.81 -100.12 -54.38
C ASN A 279 -37.30 -100.27 -55.82
N HIS A 280 -37.32 -99.18 -56.59
CA HIS A 280 -37.74 -99.21 -57.99
C HIS A 280 -36.83 -100.11 -58.86
N GLN A 281 -35.51 -100.05 -58.71
CA GLN A 281 -34.56 -100.91 -59.43
C GLN A 281 -34.77 -102.40 -59.11
N MET A 282 -35.17 -102.73 -57.87
CA MET A 282 -35.49 -104.11 -57.48
C MET A 282 -36.82 -104.59 -58.07
N GLU A 283 -37.77 -103.70 -58.37
CA GLU A 283 -39.06 -104.01 -59.01
C GLU A 283 -38.93 -104.20 -60.53
N VAL A 284 -38.08 -103.42 -61.19
CA VAL A 284 -37.96 -103.40 -62.66
C VAL A 284 -36.89 -104.37 -63.19
N ALA A 285 -35.86 -104.70 -62.40
CA ALA A 285 -34.75 -105.52 -62.87
C ALA A 285 -34.97 -107.05 -62.69
N PRO A 286 -34.43 -107.90 -63.59
CA PRO A 286 -34.43 -109.36 -63.44
C PRO A 286 -33.69 -109.83 -62.18
N LYS A 287 -34.20 -110.88 -61.53
CA LYS A 287 -33.63 -111.41 -60.26
C LYS A 287 -32.16 -111.83 -60.34
N GLY A 288 -31.66 -112.19 -61.52
CA GLY A 288 -30.25 -112.55 -61.75
C GLY A 288 -29.27 -111.37 -61.55
N ASP A 289 -29.72 -110.15 -61.80
CA ASP A 289 -28.87 -108.95 -61.82
C ASP A 289 -28.90 -108.16 -60.51
N HIS A 290 -29.84 -108.50 -59.61
CA HIS A 290 -30.08 -107.82 -58.33
C HIS A 290 -28.80 -107.64 -57.49
N ARG A 291 -27.91 -108.64 -57.48
CA ARG A 291 -26.65 -108.59 -56.72
C ARG A 291 -25.69 -107.52 -57.25
N LEU A 292 -25.58 -107.40 -58.57
CA LEU A 292 -24.69 -106.43 -59.23
C LEU A 292 -25.28 -105.02 -59.09
N ILE A 293 -26.59 -104.87 -59.29
CA ILE A 293 -27.30 -103.59 -59.15
C ILE A 293 -27.22 -103.05 -57.73
N LEU A 294 -27.42 -103.88 -56.71
CA LEU A 294 -27.29 -103.46 -55.31
C LEU A 294 -25.86 -103.01 -54.96
N LYS A 295 -24.85 -103.69 -55.50
CA LYS A 295 -23.45 -103.30 -55.31
C LYS A 295 -23.16 -101.95 -55.97
N ALA A 296 -23.55 -101.78 -57.23
CA ALA A 296 -23.38 -100.53 -57.98
C ALA A 296 -24.11 -99.35 -57.33
N LEU A 297 -25.38 -99.53 -56.95
CA LEU A 297 -26.16 -98.50 -56.26
C LEU A 297 -25.51 -98.10 -54.93
N LYS A 298 -24.97 -99.05 -54.17
CA LYS A 298 -24.28 -98.77 -52.90
C LYS A 298 -22.96 -98.01 -53.12
N GLU A 299 -22.17 -98.41 -54.11
CA GLU A 299 -20.95 -97.71 -54.52
C GLU A 299 -21.28 -96.27 -54.97
N GLU A 300 -22.31 -96.10 -55.79
CA GLU A 300 -22.80 -94.79 -56.24
C GLU A 300 -23.32 -93.93 -55.09
N GLN A 301 -24.04 -94.51 -54.12
CA GLN A 301 -24.48 -93.82 -52.91
C GLN A 301 -23.29 -93.33 -52.08
N THR A 302 -22.29 -94.18 -51.87
CA THR A 302 -21.08 -93.80 -51.12
C THR A 302 -20.29 -92.72 -51.85
N HIS A 303 -20.19 -92.80 -53.17
CA HIS A 303 -19.52 -91.79 -53.98
C HIS A 303 -20.27 -90.43 -53.94
N LYS A 304 -21.60 -90.43 -54.09
CA LYS A 304 -22.43 -89.22 -53.98
C LYS A 304 -22.35 -88.58 -52.59
N LEU A 305 -22.39 -89.38 -51.52
CA LEU A 305 -22.22 -88.86 -50.15
C LEU A 305 -20.81 -88.32 -49.90
N ALA A 306 -19.77 -88.94 -50.47
CA ALA A 306 -18.39 -88.46 -50.36
C ALA A 306 -18.20 -87.13 -51.09
N LEU A 307 -18.72 -87.00 -52.33
CA LEU A 307 -18.70 -85.74 -53.08
C LEU A 307 -19.46 -84.63 -52.36
N LEU A 308 -20.63 -84.94 -51.80
CA LEU A 308 -21.38 -83.98 -50.97
C LEU A 308 -20.58 -83.59 -49.73
N ALA A 309 -19.95 -84.54 -49.04
CA ALA A 309 -19.13 -84.22 -47.87
C ALA A 309 -17.96 -83.30 -48.23
N GLU A 310 -17.27 -83.56 -49.34
CA GLU A 310 -16.15 -82.74 -49.83
C GLU A 310 -16.62 -81.33 -50.23
N GLN A 311 -17.73 -81.21 -50.96
CA GLN A 311 -18.32 -79.92 -51.34
C GLN A 311 -18.72 -79.08 -50.13
N TYR A 312 -19.36 -79.69 -49.12
CA TYR A 312 -19.74 -78.98 -47.90
C TYR A 312 -18.52 -78.64 -47.03
N GLN A 313 -17.51 -79.50 -46.94
CA GLN A 313 -16.25 -79.18 -46.25
C GLN A 313 -15.53 -78.02 -46.94
N HIS A 314 -15.42 -78.04 -48.26
CA HIS A 314 -14.83 -76.96 -49.04
C HIS A 314 -15.61 -75.65 -48.85
N SER A 315 -16.94 -75.71 -48.92
CA SER A 315 -17.82 -74.56 -48.68
C SER A 315 -17.66 -73.99 -47.27
N ILE A 316 -17.59 -74.84 -46.23
CA ILE A 316 -17.33 -74.41 -44.84
C ILE A 316 -15.97 -73.72 -44.75
N HIS A 317 -14.90 -74.32 -45.27
CA HIS A 317 -13.55 -73.73 -45.20
C HIS A 317 -13.47 -72.39 -45.92
N GLN A 318 -14.01 -72.29 -47.14
CA GLN A 318 -13.99 -71.07 -47.93
C GLN A 318 -14.82 -69.96 -47.25
N MET A 319 -16.02 -70.29 -46.75
CA MET A 319 -16.87 -69.36 -46.01
C MET A 319 -16.19 -68.89 -44.72
N MET A 320 -15.63 -69.80 -43.94
CA MET A 320 -14.96 -69.47 -42.68
C MET A 320 -13.71 -68.61 -42.90
N ALA A 321 -12.89 -68.92 -43.92
CA ALA A 321 -11.73 -68.10 -44.27
C ALA A 321 -12.15 -66.68 -44.71
N SER A 322 -13.13 -66.59 -45.61
CA SER A 322 -13.65 -65.31 -46.11
C SER A 322 -14.31 -64.47 -45.00
N GLN A 323 -15.11 -65.10 -44.14
CA GLN A 323 -15.75 -64.39 -43.03
C GLN A 323 -14.77 -64.00 -41.93
N THR A 324 -13.76 -64.83 -41.65
CA THR A 324 -12.72 -64.48 -40.67
C THR A 324 -11.97 -63.22 -41.12
N THR A 325 -11.53 -63.15 -42.38
CA THR A 325 -10.80 -61.99 -42.90
C THR A 325 -11.69 -60.76 -43.00
N LYS A 326 -12.91 -60.90 -43.52
CA LYS A 326 -13.88 -59.80 -43.64
C LYS A 326 -14.27 -59.23 -42.28
N THR A 327 -14.64 -60.06 -41.32
CA THR A 327 -15.00 -59.60 -39.98
C THR A 327 -13.79 -59.00 -39.27
N LYS A 328 -12.59 -59.60 -39.39
CA LYS A 328 -11.37 -59.02 -38.81
C LYS A 328 -11.08 -57.61 -39.37
N SER A 329 -11.10 -57.45 -40.69
CA SER A 329 -10.88 -56.15 -41.34
C SER A 329 -11.94 -55.11 -40.97
N GLN A 330 -13.21 -55.51 -40.89
CA GLN A 330 -14.29 -54.62 -40.44
C GLN A 330 -14.12 -54.19 -38.99
N MET A 331 -13.74 -55.12 -38.10
CA MET A 331 -13.48 -54.83 -36.69
C MET A 331 -12.27 -53.90 -36.51
N GLU A 332 -11.19 -54.11 -37.27
CA GLU A 332 -10.00 -53.23 -37.27
C GLU A 332 -10.36 -51.82 -37.74
N SER A 333 -11.08 -51.68 -38.86
CA SER A 333 -11.53 -50.37 -39.35
C SER A 333 -12.48 -49.67 -38.39
N GLN A 334 -13.37 -50.41 -37.72
CA GLN A 334 -14.22 -49.84 -36.68
C GLN A 334 -13.41 -49.39 -35.47
N HIS A 335 -12.44 -50.19 -35.02
CA HIS A 335 -11.54 -49.84 -33.93
C HIS A 335 -10.80 -48.55 -34.22
N GLU A 336 -10.19 -48.42 -35.40
CA GLU A 336 -9.46 -47.21 -35.80
C GLU A 336 -10.35 -45.97 -35.78
N ARG A 337 -11.58 -46.07 -36.29
CA ARG A 337 -12.54 -44.95 -36.28
C ARG A 337 -12.96 -44.57 -34.85
N GLU A 338 -13.23 -45.54 -33.99
CA GLU A 338 -13.60 -45.27 -32.59
C GLU A 338 -12.43 -44.65 -31.80
N GLN A 339 -11.20 -45.11 -32.07
CA GLN A 339 -9.98 -44.55 -31.49
C GLN A 339 -9.73 -43.12 -31.95
N GLN A 340 -9.77 -42.84 -33.26
CA GLN A 340 -9.63 -41.49 -33.82
C GLN A 340 -10.67 -40.53 -33.25
N LYS A 341 -11.94 -40.96 -33.13
CA LYS A 341 -13.00 -40.16 -32.51
C LYS A 341 -12.73 -39.86 -31.04
N LEU A 342 -12.16 -40.82 -30.30
CA LEU A 342 -11.80 -40.61 -28.90
C LEU A 342 -10.62 -39.65 -28.78
N GLU A 343 -9.57 -39.83 -29.58
CA GLU A 343 -8.40 -38.95 -29.64
C GLU A 343 -8.79 -37.52 -30.01
N GLN A 344 -9.67 -37.33 -31.00
CA GLN A 344 -10.18 -36.01 -31.37
C GLN A 344 -10.94 -35.36 -30.22
N LYS A 345 -11.80 -36.10 -29.51
CA LYS A 345 -12.54 -35.58 -28.34
C LYS A 345 -11.60 -35.18 -27.21
N ILE A 346 -10.58 -36.00 -26.95
CA ILE A 346 -9.54 -35.72 -25.94
C ILE A 346 -8.78 -34.46 -26.33
N SER A 347 -8.32 -34.35 -27.58
CA SER A 347 -7.58 -33.20 -28.10
C SER A 347 -8.37 -31.89 -27.97
N ILE A 348 -9.62 -31.88 -28.42
CA ILE A 348 -10.51 -30.70 -28.29
C ILE A 348 -10.69 -30.31 -26.82
N ARG A 349 -10.86 -31.31 -25.93
CA ARG A 349 -11.07 -31.05 -24.51
C ARG A 349 -9.82 -30.48 -23.83
N ARG A 350 -8.63 -30.97 -24.19
CA ARG A 350 -7.35 -30.45 -23.71
C ARG A 350 -7.11 -29.02 -24.19
N ALA A 351 -7.31 -28.76 -25.48
CA ALA A 351 -7.18 -27.43 -26.05
C ALA A 351 -8.11 -26.42 -25.34
N HIS A 352 -9.37 -26.77 -25.10
CA HIS A 352 -10.29 -25.90 -24.37
C HIS A 352 -9.84 -25.67 -22.90
N LEU A 353 -9.27 -26.68 -22.24
CA LEU A 353 -8.78 -26.51 -20.87
C LEU A 353 -7.54 -25.60 -20.83
N GLU A 354 -6.62 -25.75 -21.79
CA GLU A 354 -5.46 -24.88 -21.96
C GLU A 354 -5.88 -23.44 -22.24
N GLU A 355 -6.80 -23.22 -23.19
CA GLU A 355 -7.36 -21.90 -23.50
C GLU A 355 -7.98 -21.24 -22.26
N LYS A 356 -8.80 -21.99 -21.50
CA LYS A 356 -9.39 -21.49 -20.26
C LYS A 356 -8.32 -21.12 -19.22
N VAL A 357 -7.24 -21.90 -19.12
CA VAL A 357 -6.12 -21.62 -18.21
C VAL A 357 -5.42 -20.33 -18.61
N GLU A 358 -5.16 -20.14 -19.90
CA GLU A 358 -4.54 -18.92 -20.45
C GLU A 358 -5.43 -17.68 -20.23
N GLU A 359 -6.72 -17.77 -20.50
CA GLU A 359 -7.70 -16.70 -20.25
C GLU A 359 -7.73 -16.30 -18.77
N GLU A 360 -7.80 -17.26 -17.85
CA GLU A 360 -7.78 -16.98 -16.41
C GLU A 360 -6.45 -16.34 -15.97
N GLN A 361 -5.32 -16.72 -16.57
CA GLN A 361 -4.03 -16.08 -16.29
C GLN A 361 -3.99 -14.63 -16.78
N VAL A 362 -4.53 -14.35 -17.98
CA VAL A 362 -4.62 -12.99 -18.53
C VAL A 362 -5.53 -12.12 -17.68
N LEU A 363 -6.70 -12.62 -17.28
CA LEU A 363 -7.61 -11.91 -16.37
C LEU A 363 -6.95 -11.62 -15.03
N LEU A 364 -6.22 -12.59 -14.46
CA LEU A 364 -5.50 -12.38 -13.21
C LEU A 364 -4.39 -11.31 -13.34
N GLN A 365 -3.67 -11.29 -14.47
CA GLN A 365 -2.68 -10.25 -14.75
C GLN A 365 -3.32 -8.88 -14.96
N LYS A 366 -4.48 -8.82 -15.61
CA LYS A 366 -5.26 -7.60 -15.79
C LYS A 366 -5.73 -7.05 -14.45
N ASP A 367 -6.36 -7.87 -13.62
CA ASP A 367 -6.80 -7.50 -12.26
C ASP A 367 -5.63 -7.00 -11.40
N ARG A 368 -4.47 -7.67 -11.50
CA ARG A 368 -3.22 -7.24 -10.85
C ARG A 368 -2.81 -5.84 -11.30
N SER A 369 -2.82 -5.59 -12.61
CA SER A 369 -2.42 -4.31 -13.19
C SER A 369 -3.38 -3.19 -12.83
N GLU A 370 -4.69 -3.45 -12.90
CA GLU A 370 -5.73 -2.50 -12.49
C GLU A 370 -5.64 -2.16 -11.01
N ARG A 371 -5.36 -3.14 -10.14
CA ARG A 371 -5.22 -2.90 -8.71
C ARG A 371 -3.98 -2.06 -8.38
N ILE A 372 -2.87 -2.31 -9.07
CA ILE A 372 -1.66 -1.48 -8.95
C ILE A 372 -1.96 -0.05 -9.41
N LYS A 373 -2.64 0.10 -10.56
CA LYS A 373 -3.04 1.41 -11.08
C LYS A 373 -3.92 2.16 -10.09
N GLN A 374 -4.98 1.54 -9.56
CA GLN A 374 -5.86 2.16 -8.56
C GLN A 374 -5.11 2.64 -7.31
N LEU A 375 -4.10 1.89 -6.89
CA LEU A 375 -3.25 2.24 -5.75
C LEU A 375 -2.36 3.44 -6.07
N LEU A 376 -1.74 3.48 -7.25
CA LEU A 376 -0.94 4.61 -7.71
C LEU A 376 -1.80 5.87 -7.91
N ASP A 377 -2.95 5.77 -8.58
CA ASP A 377 -3.89 6.87 -8.79
C ASP A 377 -4.43 7.43 -7.46
N ARG A 378 -4.50 6.61 -6.41
CA ARG A 378 -4.85 7.06 -5.06
C ARG A 378 -3.68 7.83 -4.42
N GLN A 379 -2.45 7.29 -4.51
CA GLN A 379 -1.25 7.93 -3.97
C GLN A 379 -0.95 9.28 -4.64
N GLU A 380 -1.19 9.39 -5.95
CA GLU A 380 -1.06 10.65 -6.70
C GLU A 380 -2.06 11.70 -6.20
N ARG A 381 -3.34 11.33 -6.05
CA ARG A 381 -4.36 12.23 -5.48
C ARG A 381 -4.08 12.66 -4.05
N GLU A 382 -3.55 11.76 -3.22
CA GLU A 382 -3.12 12.09 -1.85
C GLU A 382 -1.94 13.08 -1.87
N SER A 383 -0.98 12.89 -2.77
CA SER A 383 0.16 13.80 -2.96
C SER A 383 -0.28 15.18 -3.46
N ASP A 384 -1.15 15.24 -4.46
CA ASP A 384 -1.73 16.49 -4.98
C ASP A 384 -2.54 17.23 -3.92
N GLY A 385 -3.30 16.48 -3.11
CA GLY A 385 -4.02 17.01 -1.95
C GLY A 385 -3.06 17.66 -0.96
N PHE A 386 -1.97 16.97 -0.62
CA PHE A 386 -0.93 17.48 0.27
C PHE A 386 -0.24 18.74 -0.29
N HIS A 387 0.11 18.76 -1.58
CA HIS A 387 0.71 19.93 -2.23
C HIS A 387 -0.24 21.13 -2.28
N SER A 388 -1.51 20.88 -2.55
CA SER A 388 -2.56 21.91 -2.56
C SER A 388 -2.77 22.50 -1.17
N GLU A 389 -2.80 21.66 -0.13
CA GLU A 389 -2.93 22.08 1.26
C GLU A 389 -1.69 22.83 1.75
N SER A 390 -0.49 22.33 1.42
CA SER A 390 0.77 23.02 1.71
C SER A 390 0.84 24.40 1.06
N SER A 391 0.40 24.52 -0.20
CA SER A 391 0.32 25.79 -0.91
C SER A 391 -0.68 26.75 -0.27
N ARG A 392 -1.86 26.24 0.12
CA ARG A 392 -2.90 27.02 0.82
C ARG A 392 -2.43 27.53 2.17
N LEU A 393 -1.62 26.75 2.89
CA LEU A 393 -1.01 27.14 4.16
C LEU A 393 0.20 28.08 4.00
N GLY A 394 0.55 28.45 2.76
CA GLY A 394 1.59 29.43 2.46
C GLY A 394 3.00 28.85 2.31
N PHE A 395 3.16 27.52 2.36
CA PHE A 395 4.48 26.89 2.26
C PHE A 395 5.06 26.92 0.84
N GLY A 396 4.23 27.07 -0.19
CA GLY A 396 4.69 27.20 -1.59
C GLY A 396 5.53 28.47 -1.87
N SER A 397 5.48 29.45 -0.97
CA SER A 397 6.19 30.74 -1.10
C SER A 397 7.49 30.82 -0.29
N LEU A 398 7.79 29.83 0.58
CA LEU A 398 8.94 29.88 1.49
C LEU A 398 10.29 29.63 0.80
N GLY A 399 10.32 29.18 -0.45
CA GLY A 399 11.54 29.02 -1.23
C GLY A 399 12.17 30.34 -1.73
N SER A 400 11.51 31.50 -1.54
CA SER A 400 12.02 32.78 -2.05
C SER A 400 12.30 33.85 -0.99
N VAL A 401 12.18 33.52 0.31
CA VAL A 401 12.50 34.50 1.36
C VAL A 401 13.97 34.36 1.72
N ASP A 402 14.82 34.85 0.82
CA ASP A 402 16.18 35.26 1.16
C ASP A 402 16.07 36.31 2.26
N PHE A 403 16.26 35.89 3.51
CA PHE A 403 16.60 36.83 4.58
C PHE A 403 17.97 37.39 4.24
N LYS A 404 18.00 38.53 3.55
CA LYS A 404 19.20 39.35 3.46
C LYS A 404 19.61 39.67 4.88
N GLU A 405 20.71 39.06 5.32
CA GLU A 405 21.44 39.47 6.50
C GLU A 405 21.90 40.92 6.28
N ASP A 406 21.14 41.88 6.79
CA ASP A 406 21.60 43.25 6.94
C ASP A 406 22.65 43.27 8.05
N HIS A 407 23.89 42.98 7.68
CA HIS A 407 25.06 43.38 8.45
C HIS A 407 25.21 44.90 8.36
N ARG A 408 24.97 45.58 9.48
CA ARG A 408 25.50 46.92 9.76
C ARG A 408 26.23 46.92 11.09
#